data_AF-A0A9X2YE80-F1
#
_entry.id   AF-A0A9X2YE80-F1
#
_cell.length_a   1.000
_cell.length_b   1.000
_cell.length_c   1.000
_cell.angle_alpha   90.00
_cell.angle_beta   90.00
_cell.angle_gamma   90.00
#
_symmetry.space_group_name_H-M   'P 1'
#
loop_
_entity.id
_entity.type
_entity.pdbx_description
1 polymer ?
#
loop_
_entity_poly.entity_id
_entity_poly.type
_entity_poly.pdbx_seq_one_letter_code
_entity_poly.pdbx_strand_id
1 'polypeptide(L)'
;TELAAHTRKESFEEMVHAEKITDRILILDGLPNYQRLFSLRVGQTVREQFEADLAIEHEVVARLRPGVIMCREKGDATSAN
;
A
#
# COMPACT_ATOMS: atom_id res chain seq x y z
N THR A 1 16.70 -16.25 -8.39
CA THR A 1 17.67 -15.14 -8.28
C THR A 1 17.38 -14.36 -7.01
N GLU A 2 18.37 -13.65 -6.45
CA GLU A 2 18.22 -12.89 -5.21
C GLU A 2 17.06 -11.88 -5.29
N LEU A 3 17.02 -11.08 -6.37
CA LEU A 3 15.97 -10.08 -6.61
C LEU A 3 14.56 -10.71 -6.61
N ALA A 4 14.37 -11.83 -7.32
CA ALA A 4 13.06 -12.48 -7.36
C ALA A 4 12.62 -13.02 -5.99
N ALA A 5 13.56 -13.48 -5.16
CA ALA A 5 13.25 -13.91 -3.80
C ALA A 5 12.89 -12.71 -2.89
N HIS A 6 13.61 -11.60 -3.05
CA HIS A 6 13.34 -10.35 -2.33
C HIS A 6 11.97 -9.77 -2.68
N THR A 7 11.70 -9.51 -3.95
CA THR A 7 10.42 -8.94 -4.41
C THR A 7 9.23 -9.85 -4.07
N ARG A 8 9.41 -11.18 -4.13
CA ARG A 8 8.36 -12.11 -3.69
C ARG A 8 8.09 -11.97 -2.19
N LYS A 9 9.12 -11.85 -1.36
CA LYS A 9 8.96 -11.63 0.07
C LYS A 9 8.22 -10.31 0.34
N GLU A 10 8.64 -9.21 -0.29
CA GLU A 10 7.98 -7.91 -0.17
C GLU A 10 6.50 -7.99 -0.59
N SER A 11 6.16 -8.70 -1.67
CA SER A 11 4.76 -8.85 -2.08
C SER A 11 3.88 -9.51 -1.02
N PHE A 12 4.42 -10.44 -0.22
CA PHE A 12 3.68 -11.04 0.90
C PHE A 12 3.59 -10.10 2.09
N GLU A 13 4.63 -9.30 2.36
CA GLU A 13 4.59 -8.27 3.40
C GLU A 13 3.52 -7.21 3.08
N GLU A 14 3.39 -6.81 1.82
CA GLU A 14 2.33 -5.89 1.39
C GLU A 14 0.92 -6.49 1.45
N MET A 15 0.77 -7.80 1.27
CA MET A 15 -0.52 -8.47 1.52
C MET A 15 -0.94 -8.36 2.99
N VAL A 16 0.02 -8.47 3.92
CA VAL A 16 -0.26 -8.27 5.36
C VAL A 16 -0.62 -6.82 5.65
N HIS A 17 -0.01 -5.84 4.98
CA HIS A 17 -0.43 -4.43 5.09
C HIS A 17 -1.85 -4.22 4.58
N ALA A 18 -2.21 -4.82 3.44
CA ALA A 18 -3.56 -4.74 2.89
C ALA A 18 -4.61 -5.36 3.84
N GLU A 19 -4.32 -6.52 4.44
CA GLU A 19 -5.20 -7.14 5.45
C GLU A 19 -5.42 -6.23 6.66
N LYS A 20 -4.37 -5.63 7.22
CA LYS A 20 -4.50 -4.70 8.36
C LYS A 20 -5.43 -3.52 8.06
N ILE A 21 -5.35 -2.96 6.85
CA ILE A 21 -6.22 -1.86 6.43
C ILE A 21 -7.67 -2.35 6.28
N THR A 22 -7.87 -3.51 5.68
CA THR A 22 -9.20 -4.12 5.53
C THR A 22 -9.86 -4.41 6.86
N ASP A 23 -9.13 -5.02 7.80
CA ASP A 23 -9.62 -5.29 9.15
C ASP A 23 -10.01 -3.98 9.84
N ARG A 24 -9.19 -2.92 9.69
CA ARG A 24 -9.49 -1.61 10.26
C ARG A 24 -10.74 -0.99 9.66
N ILE A 25 -10.95 -1.10 8.35
CA ILE A 25 -12.16 -0.62 7.67
C ILE A 25 -13.39 -1.36 8.20
N LEU A 26 -13.32 -2.69 8.36
CA LEU A 26 -14.41 -3.50 8.88
C LEU A 26 -14.73 -3.18 10.34
N ILE A 27 -13.72 -2.93 11.19
CA ILE A 27 -13.91 -2.48 12.58
C ILE A 27 -14.68 -1.15 12.65
N LEU A 28 -14.52 -0.28 11.65
CA LEU A 28 -15.21 1.01 11.54
C LEU A 28 -16.55 0.89 10.79
N ASP A 29 -17.09 -0.32 10.65
CA ASP A 29 -18.33 -0.64 9.92
C ASP A 29 -18.31 -0.18 8.44
N GLY A 30 -17.12 -0.08 7.84
CA GLY A 30 -16.92 0.28 6.44
C GLY A 30 -16.92 -0.93 5.51
N LEU A 31 -17.02 -0.68 4.20
CA LEU A 31 -16.91 -1.70 3.15
C LEU A 31 -15.56 -1.56 2.41
N PRO A 32 -14.61 -2.50 2.58
CA PRO A 32 -13.33 -2.46 1.88
C PRO A 32 -13.53 -2.64 0.37
N ASN A 33 -12.82 -1.86 -0.44
CA ASN A 33 -12.94 -1.90 -1.89
C ASN A 33 -11.85 -2.77 -2.54
N TYR A 34 -12.26 -3.93 -3.03
CA TYR A 34 -11.42 -4.85 -3.82
C TYR A 34 -11.79 -4.91 -5.31
N GLN A 35 -12.73 -4.07 -5.76
CA GLN A 35 -13.27 -4.16 -7.12
C GLN A 35 -12.32 -3.64 -8.20
N ARG A 36 -11.44 -2.69 -7.86
CA ARG A 36 -10.54 -2.04 -8.80
C ARG A 36 -9.14 -1.93 -8.22
N LEU A 37 -8.22 -2.68 -8.80
CA LEU A 37 -6.79 -2.55 -8.54
C LEU A 37 -6.17 -1.53 -9.51
N PHE A 38 -5.06 -0.92 -9.10
CA PHE A 38 -4.27 -0.05 -9.98
C PHE A 38 -3.62 -0.86 -11.10
N SER A 39 -3.31 -0.19 -12.20
CA SER A 39 -2.58 -0.81 -13.31
C SER A 39 -1.19 -1.27 -12.87
N LEU A 40 -0.82 -2.49 -13.23
CA LEU A 40 0.52 -3.01 -13.00
C LEU A 40 1.54 -2.25 -13.87
N ARG A 41 2.65 -1.83 -13.26
CA ARG A 41 3.79 -1.22 -13.97
C ARG A 41 4.85 -2.29 -14.18
N VAL A 42 5.25 -2.55 -15.43
CA VAL A 42 6.18 -3.63 -15.77
C VAL A 42 7.40 -3.04 -16.49
N GLY A 43 8.56 -3.11 -15.84
CA GLY A 43 9.85 -2.73 -16.43
C GLY A 43 10.50 -3.90 -17.18
N GLN A 44 11.04 -3.63 -18.38
CA GLN A 44 11.77 -4.61 -19.19
C GLN A 44 13.21 -4.80 -18.71
N THR A 45 13.77 -3.79 -18.05
CA THR A 45 15.09 -3.85 -17.39
C THR A 45 14.97 -3.73 -15.88
N VAL A 46 16.00 -4.18 -15.14
CA VAL A 46 16.07 -4.06 -13.67
C VAL A 46 15.94 -2.59 -13.23
N ARG A 47 16.51 -1.66 -14.00
CA ARG A 47 16.41 -0.23 -13.72
C ARG A 47 14.97 0.25 -13.80
N GLU A 48 14.26 -0.10 -14.88
CA GLU A 48 12.86 0.28 -15.08
C GLU A 48 11.95 -0.32 -14.00
N GLN A 49 12.26 -1.52 -13.50
CA GLN A 49 11.53 -2.14 -12.39
C GLN A 49 11.68 -1.30 -11.12
N PHE A 50 12.91 -0.96 -10.72
CA PHE A 50 13.12 -0.11 -9.54
C PHE A 50 12.56 1.31 -9.68
N GLU A 51 12.58 1.89 -10.88
CA GLU A 51 11.96 3.18 -11.14
C GLU A 51 10.43 3.10 -11.03
N ALA A 52 9.82 2.01 -11.48
CA ALA A 52 8.39 1.75 -11.32
C ALA A 52 8.01 1.57 -9.83
N ASP A 53 8.80 0.80 -9.07
CA ASP A 53 8.61 0.57 -7.64
C ASP A 53 8.73 1.88 -6.86
N LEU A 54 9.79 2.67 -7.09
CA LEU A 54 9.99 3.96 -6.45
C LEU A 54 8.83 4.94 -6.73
N ALA A 55 8.32 4.94 -7.96
CA ALA A 55 7.18 5.78 -8.31
C ALA A 55 5.89 5.35 -7.56
N ILE A 56 5.70 4.05 -7.34
CA ILE A 56 4.58 3.53 -6.52
C ILE A 56 4.73 4.00 -5.07
N GLU A 57 5.92 3.90 -4.48
CA GLU A 57 6.18 4.35 -3.10
C GLU A 57 5.86 5.83 -2.90
N HIS A 58 6.28 6.69 -3.84
CA HIS A 58 5.94 8.11 -3.78
C HIS A 58 4.43 8.37 -3.86
N GLU A 59 3.70 7.61 -4.68
CA GLU A 59 2.24 7.72 -4.79
C GLU A 59 1.52 7.23 -3.53
N VAL A 60 1.98 6.13 -2.93
CA VAL A 60 1.48 5.61 -1.66
C VAL A 60 1.62 6.66 -0.57
N VAL A 61 2.82 7.24 -0.44
CA VAL A 61 3.10 8.28 0.54
C VAL A 61 2.24 9.53 0.30
N ALA A 62 2.08 9.96 -0.94
CA ALA A 62 1.22 11.09 -1.29
C ALA A 62 -0.25 10.82 -0.93
N ARG A 63 -0.72 9.59 -1.06
CA ARG A 63 -2.09 9.17 -0.73
C ARG A 63 -2.33 9.02 0.77
N LEU A 64 -1.36 8.45 1.50
CA LEU A 64 -1.51 8.16 2.92
C LEU A 64 -1.37 9.42 3.80
N ARG A 65 -0.51 10.38 3.45
CA ARG A 65 -0.30 11.59 4.26
C ARG A 65 -1.61 12.35 4.58
N PRO A 66 -2.48 12.68 3.61
CA PRO A 66 -3.77 13.29 3.91
C PRO A 66 -4.68 12.40 4.76
N GLY A 67 -4.65 11.08 4.55
CA GLY A 67 -5.40 10.11 5.34
C GLY A 67 -5.00 10.13 6.82
N VAL A 68 -3.71 10.15 7.11
CA VAL A 68 -3.17 10.25 8.48
C VAL A 68 -3.66 11.54 9.17
N ILE A 69 -3.63 12.68 8.47
CA ILE A 69 -4.14 13.95 9.01
C ILE A 69 -5.63 13.83 9.34
N MET A 70 -6.43 13.33 8.40
CA MET A 70 -7.87 13.13 8.59
C MET A 70 -8.18 12.22 9.78
N CYS A 71 -7.49 11.08 9.91
CA CYS A 71 -7.66 10.18 11.06
C CYS A 71 -7.37 10.89 12.38
N ARG A 72 -6.29 11.68 12.47
CA ARG A 72 -5.96 12.47 13.67
C ARG A 72 -7.02 13.51 14.00
N GLU A 73 -7.53 14.23 13.02
CA GLU A 73 -8.60 15.22 13.20
C GLU A 73 -9.89 14.59 13.72
N LYS A 74 -10.14 13.33 13.39
CA LYS A 74 -11.29 12.55 13.87
C LYS A 74 -11.04 11.84 15.20
N GLY A 75 -9.86 12.02 15.82
CA GLY A 75 -9.48 11.33 17.05
C GLY A 75 -9.14 9.85 16.86
N ASP A 76 -9.00 9.38 15.62
CA ASP A 76 -8.60 8.02 15.31
C ASP A 76 -7.07 7.89 15.29
N ALA A 77 -6.50 7.79 16.49
CA ALA A 77 -5.05 7.59 16.66
C ALA A 77 -4.58 6.22 16.16
N THR A 78 -5.46 5.22 16.07
CA THR A 78 -5.06 3.86 15.66
C THR A 78 -4.81 3.80 14.15
N SER A 79 -5.71 4.36 13.35
CA SER A 79 -5.53 4.39 11.87
C SER A 79 -4.48 5.40 11.41
N ALA A 80 -4.09 6.35 12.28
CA ALA A 80 -3.12 7.40 11.97
C ALA A 80 -1.65 7.02 12.22
N ASN A 81 -1.40 5.83 12.76
CA ASN A 81 -0.07 5.30 13.06
C ASN A 81 0.36 4.29 12.01
#